data_AF-A0A7H0NHP6-F1
#
_entry.id   AF-A0A7H0NHP6-F1
#
_cell.length_a   1.000
_cell.length_b   1.000
_cell.length_c   1.000
_cell.angle_alpha   90.00
_cell.angle_beta   90.00
_cell.angle_gamma   90.00
#
_symmetry.space_group_name_H-M   'P 1'
#
loop_
_entity.id
_entity.type
_entity.pdbx_description
1 polymer ?
#
loop_
_entity_poly.entity_id
_entity_poly.type
_entity_poly.pdbx_seq_one_letter_code
_entity_poly.pdbx_strand_id
1 'polypeptide(L)'
;MPGPTRRQALGAAIGVAAGGALVGVTSASADTVPAGTSSEGSASGRAGAPGSFDEVFEGRRIQGTPAEAHASAHAHGHAGHGAGYRVLIDGRELPVMQHGKSGWSSTINHYERFATPLEAARTAVVSLKGAVVVPFDPTA
;
A
#
# COMPACT_ATOMS: atom_id res chain seq x y z
N MET A 1 23.29 39.50 -35.18
CA MET A 1 22.23 39.94 -34.25
C MET A 1 21.85 38.77 -33.34
N PRO A 2 22.39 38.68 -32.11
CA PRO A 2 21.98 37.66 -31.15
C PRO A 2 20.62 38.04 -30.53
N GLY A 3 19.63 37.16 -30.65
CA GLY A 3 18.31 37.34 -30.04
C GLY A 3 18.31 36.94 -28.55
N PRO A 4 17.50 37.60 -27.70
CA PRO A 4 17.51 37.39 -26.25
C PRO A 4 16.89 36.06 -25.81
N THR A 5 17.60 35.38 -24.92
CA THR A 5 17.23 34.13 -24.23
C THR A 5 16.07 34.30 -23.24
N ARG A 6 15.05 33.43 -23.34
CA ARG A 6 13.87 33.31 -22.44
C ARG A 6 14.20 32.75 -21.06
N ARG A 7 15.10 33.39 -20.30
CA ARG A 7 15.34 33.09 -18.89
C ARG A 7 15.33 34.37 -18.07
N GLN A 8 14.17 35.01 -17.96
CA GLN A 8 13.91 35.95 -16.86
C GLN A 8 12.42 36.30 -16.79
N ALA A 9 11.74 35.74 -15.80
CA ALA A 9 10.59 36.38 -15.17
C ALA A 9 10.53 35.85 -13.73
N LEU A 10 11.24 36.55 -12.84
CA LEU A 10 10.97 36.50 -11.40
C LEU A 10 9.62 37.17 -11.15
N GLY A 11 8.80 36.56 -10.29
CA GLY A 11 7.67 37.21 -9.64
C GLY A 11 7.58 36.69 -8.20
N ALA A 12 8.08 37.48 -7.26
CA ALA A 12 7.92 37.26 -5.83
C ALA A 12 6.66 37.98 -5.35
N ALA A 13 5.90 37.35 -4.44
CA ALA A 13 5.00 38.05 -3.53
C ALA A 13 4.81 37.25 -2.24
N ILE A 14 5.02 37.95 -1.12
CA ILE A 14 4.96 37.52 0.27
C ILE A 14 3.51 37.62 0.78
N GLY A 15 3.11 36.71 1.67
CA GLY A 15 1.93 36.87 2.53
C GLY A 15 2.16 36.27 3.91
N VAL A 16 2.21 37.13 4.93
CA VAL A 16 2.27 36.79 6.37
C VAL A 16 0.99 37.31 7.05
N ALA A 17 0.31 36.46 7.82
CA ALA A 17 -0.49 36.76 9.03
C ALA A 17 -0.97 35.42 9.61
N ALA A 18 -0.46 34.92 10.74
CA ALA A 18 -0.71 35.30 12.14
C ALA A 18 -1.99 34.67 12.73
N GLY A 19 -1.82 33.91 13.82
CA GLY A 19 -2.81 33.79 14.90
C GLY A 19 -3.42 32.41 15.11
N GLY A 20 -3.23 31.84 16.31
CA GLY A 20 -4.03 30.73 16.82
C GLY A 20 -3.33 29.81 17.82
N ALA A 21 -2.93 30.32 18.98
CA ALA A 21 -2.58 29.48 20.13
C ALA A 21 -3.86 28.86 20.71
N LEU A 22 -3.91 27.54 20.84
CA LEU A 22 -4.95 26.84 21.59
C LEU A 22 -4.29 26.16 22.79
N VAL A 23 -4.56 26.75 23.96
CA VAL A 23 -4.26 26.25 25.30
C VAL A 23 -5.00 24.93 25.53
N GLY A 24 -4.32 23.99 26.18
CA GLY A 24 -4.82 22.62 26.39
C GLY A 24 -6.00 22.50 27.35
N VAL A 25 -6.69 21.37 27.23
CA VAL A 25 -7.51 20.76 28.28
C VAL A 25 -7.17 19.28 28.31
N THR A 26 -6.57 18.84 29.41
CA THR A 26 -6.57 17.45 29.84
C THR A 26 -7.91 17.17 30.50
N SER A 27 -8.69 16.23 29.95
CA SER A 27 -9.82 15.62 30.64
C SER A 27 -9.75 14.10 30.51
N ALA A 28 -9.94 13.47 31.67
CA ALA A 28 -9.75 12.06 31.94
C ALA A 28 -10.83 11.16 31.33
N SER A 29 -10.50 9.88 31.32
CA SER A 29 -11.26 8.71 30.87
C SER A 29 -12.75 8.69 31.27
N ALA A 30 -13.59 8.24 30.33
CA ALA A 30 -14.76 7.43 30.64
C ALA A 30 -15.03 6.48 29.46
N ASP A 31 -14.92 5.20 29.77
CA ASP A 31 -15.40 4.07 29.00
C ASP A 31 -16.91 4.18 28.80
N THR A 32 -17.40 4.21 27.56
CA THR A 32 -18.71 3.63 27.19
C THR A 32 -18.83 3.49 25.66
N VAL A 33 -18.79 2.25 25.20
CA VAL A 33 -19.26 1.79 23.88
C VAL A 33 -20.78 1.84 23.88
N PRO A 34 -21.44 2.46 22.88
CA PRO A 34 -22.21 1.63 21.96
C PRO A 34 -22.36 2.20 20.54
N ALA A 35 -22.03 1.38 19.53
CA ALA A 35 -22.64 1.29 18.20
C ALA A 35 -21.75 0.32 17.41
N GLY A 36 -22.22 -0.82 16.91
CA GLY A 36 -23.37 -0.89 16.03
C GLY A 36 -22.88 -0.70 14.59
N THR A 37 -22.86 -1.80 13.83
CA THR A 37 -22.57 -1.93 12.39
C THR A 37 -21.10 -2.16 11.99
N SER A 38 -20.74 -3.44 11.95
CA SER A 38 -20.10 -4.11 10.81
C SER A 38 -18.85 -3.46 10.17
N SER A 39 -17.68 -3.77 10.73
CA SER A 39 -16.52 -4.12 9.90
C SER A 39 -15.60 -5.03 10.70
N GLU A 40 -15.90 -6.33 10.66
CA GLU A 40 -14.97 -7.37 11.10
C GLU A 40 -13.77 -7.36 10.16
N GLY A 41 -12.73 -6.63 10.56
CA GLY A 41 -11.42 -6.64 9.93
C GLY A 41 -10.30 -6.56 10.95
N SER A 42 -10.55 -6.98 12.20
CA SER A 42 -9.54 -7.01 13.25
C SER A 42 -9.11 -8.45 13.51
N ALA A 43 -8.32 -9.01 12.59
CA ALA A 43 -7.63 -10.27 12.81
C ALA A 43 -6.28 -10.00 13.50
N SER A 44 -6.32 -9.61 14.77
CA SER A 44 -5.17 -9.72 15.65
C SER A 44 -5.17 -11.12 16.27
N GLY A 45 -4.14 -11.93 15.97
CA GLY A 45 -3.74 -13.04 16.85
C GLY A 45 -4.22 -14.45 16.52
N ARG A 46 -3.96 -14.96 15.31
CA ARG A 46 -3.60 -16.38 15.12
C ARG A 46 -2.76 -16.49 13.86
N ALA A 47 -1.57 -17.08 13.95
CA ALA A 47 -0.67 -17.28 12.81
C ALA A 47 -1.25 -18.35 11.85
N GLY A 48 -2.35 -18.01 11.17
CA GLY A 48 -2.87 -18.68 9.99
C GLY A 48 -2.51 -17.88 8.75
N ALA A 49 -2.66 -18.49 7.57
CA ALA A 49 -2.52 -17.76 6.32
C ALA A 49 -3.53 -16.59 6.27
N PRO A 50 -3.15 -15.42 5.73
CA PRO A 50 -4.09 -14.30 5.60
C PRO A 50 -5.31 -14.70 4.76
N GLY A 51 -6.49 -14.22 5.14
CA GLY A 51 -7.71 -14.38 4.35
C GLY A 51 -7.66 -13.59 3.03
N SER A 52 -8.64 -13.79 2.17
CA SER A 52 -8.82 -12.97 0.96
C SER A 52 -9.37 -11.58 1.27
N PHE A 53 -9.11 -10.61 0.39
CA PHE A 53 -9.73 -9.27 0.42
C PHE A 53 -10.06 -8.78 -1.00
N ASP A 54 -11.03 -7.87 -1.10
CA ASP A 54 -11.40 -7.13 -2.31
C ASP A 54 -12.02 -5.80 -1.90
N GLU A 55 -11.33 -4.69 -2.14
CA GLU A 55 -11.81 -3.35 -1.79
C GLU A 55 -11.36 -2.30 -2.81
N VAL A 56 -11.96 -1.11 -2.73
CA VAL A 56 -11.49 0.07 -3.45
C VAL A 56 -10.78 0.99 -2.46
N PHE A 57 -9.49 1.25 -2.68
CA PHE A 57 -8.66 2.11 -1.86
C PHE A 57 -8.06 3.22 -2.71
N GLU A 58 -8.23 4.48 -2.32
CA GLU A 58 -7.78 5.66 -3.08
C GLU A 58 -8.22 5.62 -4.57
N GLY A 59 -9.45 5.14 -4.81
CA GLY A 59 -10.04 5.02 -6.14
C GLY A 59 -9.53 3.82 -6.98
N ARG A 60 -8.72 2.94 -6.41
CA ARG A 60 -8.15 1.76 -7.09
C ARG A 60 -8.65 0.47 -6.48
N ARG A 61 -9.01 -0.51 -7.32
CA ARG A 61 -9.44 -1.82 -6.81
C ARG A 61 -8.22 -2.62 -6.39
N ILE A 62 -8.18 -3.07 -5.15
CA ILE A 62 -7.13 -3.96 -4.64
C ILE A 62 -7.75 -5.29 -4.21
N GLN A 63 -7.09 -6.38 -4.56
CA GLN A 63 -7.56 -7.73 -4.25
C GLN A 63 -6.42 -8.58 -3.74
N GLY A 64 -6.72 -9.49 -2.83
CA GLY A 64 -5.77 -10.44 -2.29
C GLY A 64 -6.40 -11.81 -2.13
N THR A 65 -5.72 -12.85 -2.56
CA THR A 65 -6.18 -14.24 -2.37
C THR A 65 -5.00 -15.14 -2.02
N PRO A 66 -5.18 -16.12 -1.10
CA PRO A 66 -4.21 -17.19 -0.93
C PRO A 66 -3.98 -17.90 -2.27
N ALA A 67 -2.73 -18.20 -2.60
CA ALA A 67 -2.43 -18.99 -3.81
C ALA A 67 -2.80 -20.45 -3.56
N GLU A 68 -3.51 -21.07 -4.51
CA GLU A 68 -3.81 -22.50 -4.43
C GLU A 68 -2.51 -23.31 -4.56
N ALA A 69 -2.24 -24.18 -3.58
CA ALA A 69 -0.98 -24.93 -3.47
C ALA A 69 -0.74 -25.97 -4.60
N HIS A 70 -1.58 -26.03 -5.63
CA HIS A 70 -1.66 -27.17 -6.56
C HIS A 70 -1.47 -26.86 -8.05
N ALA A 71 -0.86 -25.73 -8.45
CA ALA A 71 -0.70 -25.41 -9.88
C ALA A 71 0.73 -25.23 -10.42
N SER A 72 1.79 -25.42 -9.62
CA SER A 72 3.16 -25.18 -10.13
C SER A 72 4.27 -25.92 -9.37
N ALA A 73 4.14 -27.25 -9.23
CA ALA A 73 5.27 -28.09 -8.84
C ALA A 73 6.35 -28.24 -9.94
N HIS A 74 6.15 -27.66 -11.13
CA HIS A 74 7.06 -27.81 -12.28
C HIS A 74 7.82 -26.54 -12.71
N ALA A 75 7.82 -25.49 -11.90
CA ALA A 75 8.63 -24.28 -12.15
C ALA A 75 9.79 -24.18 -11.15
N HIS A 76 10.64 -25.20 -11.10
CA HIS A 76 11.97 -25.10 -10.47
C HIS A 76 12.93 -24.39 -11.43
N GLY A 77 12.69 -23.09 -11.62
CA GLY A 77 13.50 -22.23 -12.49
C GLY A 77 13.26 -20.77 -12.16
N HIS A 78 13.87 -20.29 -11.08
CA HIS A 78 14.24 -18.89 -10.81
C HIS A 78 13.43 -17.78 -11.53
N ALA A 79 12.20 -17.51 -11.08
CA ALA A 79 11.50 -16.24 -11.31
C ALA A 79 10.47 -16.00 -10.20
N GLY A 80 10.90 -15.32 -9.12
CA GLY A 80 10.06 -14.91 -7.99
C GLY A 80 9.72 -16.06 -7.03
N HIS A 81 10.04 -15.90 -5.74
CA HIS A 81 9.62 -16.85 -4.72
C HIS A 81 8.10 -17.05 -4.79
N GLY A 82 7.67 -18.26 -5.15
CA GLY A 82 6.28 -18.65 -5.35
C GLY A 82 5.42 -18.18 -4.18
N ALA A 83 4.64 -17.14 -4.44
CA ALA A 83 3.88 -16.45 -3.42
C ALA A 83 2.72 -17.35 -2.98
N GLY A 84 2.69 -17.73 -1.70
CA GLY A 84 1.50 -18.34 -1.09
C GLY A 84 0.29 -17.39 -1.05
N TYR A 85 0.40 -16.20 -1.63
CA TYR A 85 -0.61 -15.16 -1.64
C TYR A 85 -0.45 -14.25 -2.87
N ARG A 86 -1.52 -14.05 -3.61
CA ARG A 86 -1.57 -13.20 -4.81
C ARG A 86 -2.22 -11.87 -4.47
N VAL A 87 -1.64 -10.77 -4.95
CA VAL A 87 -2.21 -9.42 -4.80
C VAL A 87 -2.40 -8.79 -6.18
N LEU A 88 -3.55 -8.14 -6.39
CA LEU A 88 -3.90 -7.43 -7.61
C LEU A 88 -4.19 -5.97 -7.29
N ILE A 89 -3.76 -5.05 -8.17
CA ILE A 89 -4.19 -3.66 -8.21
C ILE A 89 -4.77 -3.39 -9.61
N ASP A 90 -6.05 -3.04 -9.68
CA ASP A 90 -6.81 -2.86 -10.93
C ASP A 90 -6.67 -4.05 -11.89
N GLY A 91 -6.68 -5.26 -11.32
CA GLY A 91 -6.52 -6.53 -12.05
C GLY A 91 -5.09 -6.87 -12.47
N ARG A 92 -4.09 -6.05 -12.12
CA ARG A 92 -2.67 -6.29 -12.41
C ARG A 92 -1.93 -6.80 -11.20
N GLU A 93 -1.10 -7.82 -11.40
CA GLU A 93 -0.39 -8.48 -10.31
C GLU A 93 0.67 -7.58 -9.68
N LEU A 94 0.59 -7.41 -8.37
CA LEU A 94 1.63 -6.84 -7.53
C LEU A 94 2.38 -8.00 -6.87
N PRO A 95 3.64 -8.28 -7.26
CA PRO A 95 4.39 -9.32 -6.58
C PRO A 95 4.62 -8.91 -5.12
N VAL A 96 4.26 -9.82 -4.22
CA VAL A 96 4.44 -9.67 -2.77
C VAL A 96 5.29 -10.81 -2.24
N MET A 97 6.01 -10.53 -1.16
CA MET A 97 6.87 -11.50 -0.50
C MET A 97 6.47 -11.61 0.97
N GLN A 98 6.17 -12.84 1.40
CA GLN A 98 5.98 -13.15 2.81
C GLN A 98 7.35 -13.49 3.44
N HIS A 99 7.64 -12.87 4.57
CA HIS A 99 8.90 -13.06 5.29
C HIS A 99 8.68 -13.86 6.58
N GLY A 100 8.05 -15.02 6.44
CA GLY A 100 7.62 -15.85 7.57
C GLY A 100 6.70 -15.08 8.52
N LYS A 101 7.11 -14.95 9.78
CA LYS A 101 6.37 -14.18 10.81
C LYS A 101 6.72 -12.69 10.83
N SER A 102 7.73 -12.26 10.06
CA SER A 102 8.23 -10.88 10.07
C SER A 102 7.45 -9.93 9.15
N GLY A 103 6.34 -10.41 8.58
CA GLY A 103 5.42 -9.61 7.77
C GLY A 103 5.61 -9.79 6.27
N TRP A 104 5.22 -8.76 5.53
CA TRP A 104 5.08 -8.74 4.08
C TRP A 104 5.86 -7.57 3.48
N SER A 105 6.30 -7.71 2.24
CA SER A 105 6.74 -6.59 1.40
C SER A 105 6.18 -6.73 -0.01
N SER A 106 6.18 -5.63 -0.78
CA SER A 106 5.80 -5.64 -2.20
C SER A 106 7.02 -5.30 -3.07
N THR A 107 6.97 -5.56 -4.38
CA THR A 107 8.05 -5.11 -5.28
C THR A 107 8.21 -3.59 -5.29
N ILE A 108 7.14 -2.84 -5.06
CA ILE A 108 7.15 -1.37 -5.05
C ILE A 108 7.74 -0.84 -3.72
N ASN A 109 7.40 -1.49 -2.60
CA ASN A 109 7.86 -1.13 -1.25
C ASN A 109 8.63 -2.30 -0.65
N HIS A 110 9.77 -2.65 -1.26
CA HIS A 110 10.48 -3.90 -0.96
C HIS A 110 11.16 -3.92 0.41
N TYR A 111 11.68 -2.77 0.85
CA TYR A 111 12.42 -2.62 2.10
C TYR A 111 11.54 -2.26 3.30
N GLU A 112 10.24 -2.11 3.08
CA GLU A 112 9.25 -1.87 4.12
C GLU A 112 8.62 -3.19 4.56
N ARG A 113 8.27 -3.27 5.85
CA ARG A 113 7.65 -4.44 6.46
C ARG A 113 6.23 -4.11 6.88
N PHE A 114 5.28 -4.83 6.30
CA PHE A 114 3.86 -4.68 6.58
C PHE A 114 3.33 -5.87 7.38
N ALA A 115 2.38 -5.64 8.27
CA ALA A 115 1.78 -6.71 9.07
C ALA A 115 0.91 -7.63 8.21
N THR A 116 0.29 -7.09 7.16
CA THR A 116 -0.66 -7.81 6.30
C THR A 116 -0.40 -7.55 4.80
N PRO A 117 -0.83 -8.45 3.90
CA PRO A 117 -0.78 -8.19 2.47
C PRO A 117 -1.69 -7.02 2.04
N LEU A 118 -2.79 -6.77 2.77
CA LEU A 118 -3.67 -5.62 2.52
C LEU A 118 -2.92 -4.30 2.75
N GLU A 119 -2.19 -4.20 3.85
CA GLU A 119 -1.37 -3.02 4.15
C GLU A 119 -0.28 -2.80 3.09
N ALA A 120 0.38 -3.87 2.64
CA ALA A 120 1.32 -3.80 1.52
C ALA A 120 0.66 -3.28 0.22
N ALA A 121 -0.57 -3.72 -0.08
CA ALA A 121 -1.33 -3.27 -1.25
C ALA A 121 -1.73 -1.79 -1.15
N ARG A 122 -2.22 -1.33 0.00
CA ARG A 122 -2.57 0.08 0.24
C ARG A 122 -1.36 0.99 0.11
N THR A 123 -0.23 0.61 0.71
CA THR A 123 1.02 1.38 0.61
C THR A 123 1.54 1.42 -0.84
N ALA A 124 1.41 0.33 -1.58
CA ALA A 124 1.74 0.31 -3.01
C ALA A 124 0.85 1.28 -3.81
N VAL A 125 -0.46 1.34 -3.54
CA VAL A 125 -1.37 2.31 -4.17
C VAL A 125 -0.92 3.75 -3.91
N VAL A 126 -0.61 4.10 -2.66
CA VAL A 126 -0.08 5.43 -2.29
C VAL A 126 1.23 5.71 -3.04
N SER A 127 2.13 4.75 -3.08
CA SER A 127 3.45 4.89 -3.73
C SER A 127 3.33 5.09 -5.24
N LEU A 128 2.34 4.46 -5.89
CA LEU A 128 2.12 4.55 -7.33
C LEU A 128 1.62 5.93 -7.77
N LYS A 129 0.93 6.69 -6.92
CA LYS A 129 0.43 8.05 -7.24
C LYS A 129 -0.34 8.10 -8.58
N GLY A 130 -1.16 7.08 -8.84
CA GLY A 130 -1.94 6.95 -10.08
C GLY A 130 -1.24 6.18 -11.21
N ALA A 131 0.02 5.78 -11.06
CA ALA A 131 0.70 4.92 -12.02
C ALA A 131 0.13 3.49 -12.06
N VAL A 132 0.19 2.87 -13.24
CA VAL A 132 -0.23 1.49 -13.47
C VAL A 132 0.88 0.51 -13.10
N VAL A 133 0.50 -0.63 -12.51
CA VAL A 133 1.44 -1.73 -12.28
C VAL A 133 1.75 -2.39 -13.63
N VAL A 134 3.02 -2.59 -13.93
CA VAL A 134 3.46 -3.33 -15.11
C VAL A 134 3.84 -4.76 -14.71
N PRO A 135 3.55 -5.76 -15.57
CA PRO A 135 4.07 -7.10 -15.36
C PRO A 135 5.60 -7.08 -15.27
N PHE A 136 6.16 -7.86 -14.35
CA PHE A 136 7.58 -8.11 -14.31
C PHE A 136 7.92 -9.18 -15.35
N ASP A 137 8.67 -8.79 -16.39
CA ASP A 137 9.25 -9.71 -17.36
C ASP A 137 10.77 -9.80 -17.13
N PRO A 138 11.30 -10.91 -16.61
CA PRO A 138 12.73 -11.07 -16.40
C PRO A 138 13.53 -11.29 -17.70
N THR A 139 12.86 -11.35 -18.86
CA THR A 139 13.46 -11.67 -20.15
C THR A 139 13.35 -10.55 -21.20
N ALA A 140 12.73 -9.43 -20.86
CA ALA A 140 12.53 -8.29 -21.76
C ALA A 140 13.80 -7.45 -21.99
#